data_AF-A0AAW4VV99-F1
#
_entry.id   AF-A0AAW4VV99-F1
#
_cell.length_a   1.000
_cell.length_b   1.000
_cell.length_c   1.000
_cell.angle_alpha   90.00
_cell.angle_beta   90.00
_cell.angle_gamma   90.00
#
_symmetry.space_group_name_H-M   'P 1'
#
loop_
_entity.id
_entity.type
_entity.pdbx_description
1 polymer ?
#
loop_
_entity_poly.entity_id
_entity_poly.type
_entity_poly.pdbx_seq_one_letter_code
_entity_poly.pdbx_strand_id
1 'polypeptide(L)'
;VDALGGEMAKNIDKTYIQMKMLNTGKGPAVRALRAQADKELYSKEMRKTVENQENLTLRQTMIDEILVENGKVVGVRTATHQE
;
A
#
# COMPACT_ATOMS: atom_id res chain seq x y z
N VAL A 1 0.91 -8.01 7.77
CA VAL A 1 0.28 -6.76 7.29
C VAL A 1 -1.18 -6.74 7.68
N ASP A 2 -1.99 -7.69 7.22
CA ASP A 2 -3.43 -7.76 7.52
C ASP A 2 -3.75 -7.77 9.02
N ALA A 3 -3.17 -8.70 9.78
CA ALA A 3 -3.37 -8.79 11.22
C ALA A 3 -2.95 -7.53 12.01
N LEU A 4 -2.09 -6.67 11.43
CA LEU A 4 -1.69 -5.39 12.03
C LEU A 4 -2.59 -4.22 11.57
N GLY A 5 -3.65 -4.49 10.81
CA GLY A 5 -4.59 -3.50 10.29
C GLY A 5 -4.23 -2.91 8.92
N GLY A 6 -3.23 -3.45 8.23
CA GLY A 6 -2.85 -2.96 6.90
C GLY A 6 -3.85 -3.31 5.80
N GLU A 7 -3.86 -2.51 4.73
CA GLU A 7 -4.93 -2.55 3.71
C GLU A 7 -4.70 -3.55 2.57
N MET A 8 -3.49 -4.10 2.42
CA MET A 8 -3.12 -4.97 1.29
C MET A 8 -4.05 -6.18 1.15
N ALA A 9 -4.36 -6.88 2.25
CA ALA A 9 -5.20 -8.08 2.23
C ALA A 9 -6.66 -7.76 1.82
N LYS A 10 -7.22 -6.70 2.40
CA LYS A 10 -8.58 -6.24 2.07
C LYS A 10 -8.72 -5.86 0.60
N ASN A 11 -7.68 -5.27 0.02
CA ASN A 11 -7.71 -4.84 -1.38
C ASN A 11 -7.48 -5.99 -2.35
N ILE A 12 -6.67 -6.99 -2.02
CA ILE A 12 -6.58 -8.19 -2.85
C ILE A 12 -7.87 -9.02 -2.80
N ASP A 13 -8.54 -9.09 -1.64
CA ASP A 13 -9.80 -9.83 -1.49
C ASP A 13 -10.93 -9.25 -2.34
N LYS A 14 -10.94 -7.93 -2.58
CA LYS A 14 -11.92 -7.27 -3.45
C LYS A 14 -11.63 -7.47 -4.95
N THR A 15 -10.39 -7.80 -5.32
CA THR A 15 -9.89 -7.63 -6.70
C THR A 15 -9.19 -8.87 -7.26
N TYR A 16 -9.16 -9.97 -6.51
CA TYR A 16 -8.58 -11.21 -7.00
C TYR A 16 -9.43 -11.81 -8.12
N ILE A 17 -8.75 -12.35 -9.13
CA ILE A 17 -9.34 -13.13 -10.22
C ILE A 17 -9.28 -14.62 -9.86
N GLN A 18 -8.16 -15.03 -9.26
CA GLN A 18 -7.94 -16.41 -8.84
C GLN A 18 -7.14 -16.42 -7.54
N MET A 19 -7.51 -17.32 -6.63
CA MET A 19 -6.77 -17.55 -5.41
C MET A 19 -6.49 -19.05 -5.22
N LYS A 20 -5.29 -19.39 -4.75
CA LYS A 20 -4.92 -20.77 -4.44
C LYS A 20 -4.06 -20.88 -3.20
N MET A 21 -4.26 -21.97 -2.46
CA MET A 21 -3.39 -22.36 -1.36
C MET A 21 -2.21 -23.16 -1.93
N LEU A 22 -0.99 -22.72 -1.62
CA LEU A 22 0.24 -23.44 -1.92
C LEU A 22 0.55 -24.45 -0.81
N ASN A 23 1.31 -25.51 -1.14
CA ASN A 23 1.77 -26.53 -0.19
C ASN A 23 0.68 -27.26 0.61
N THR A 24 -0.51 -27.47 0.01
CA THR A 24 -1.66 -28.08 0.69
C THR A 24 -1.37 -29.45 1.30
N GLY A 25 -0.52 -30.27 0.66
CA GLY A 25 -0.13 -31.61 1.12
C GLY A 25 1.00 -31.67 2.16
N LYS A 26 1.60 -30.55 2.59
CA LYS A 26 2.77 -30.53 3.49
C LYS A 26 2.47 -30.06 4.92
N GLY A 27 1.19 -30.03 5.29
CA GLY A 27 0.72 -29.54 6.61
C GLY A 27 0.63 -28.01 6.71
N PRO A 28 -0.03 -27.48 7.76
CA PRO A 28 -0.41 -26.06 7.82
C PRO A 28 0.76 -25.08 7.99
N ALA A 29 1.83 -25.47 8.68
CA ALA A 29 2.96 -24.59 9.00
C ALA A 29 3.69 -24.03 7.76
N VAL A 30 3.55 -24.69 6.60
CA VAL A 30 4.22 -24.32 5.34
C VAL A 30 3.25 -23.92 4.24
N ARG A 31 1.96 -23.78 4.55
CA ARG A 31 0.94 -23.32 3.59
C ARG A 31 1.06 -21.81 3.38
N ALA A 32 0.82 -21.38 2.15
CA ALA A 32 0.81 -19.97 1.80
C ALA A 32 -0.30 -19.69 0.79
N LEU A 33 -1.04 -18.60 1.01
CA LEU A 33 -2.08 -18.16 0.08
C LEU A 33 -1.45 -17.32 -1.03
N ARG A 34 -1.86 -17.57 -2.28
CA ARG A 34 -1.45 -16.75 -3.43
C ARG A 34 -2.67 -16.38 -4.25
N ALA A 35 -2.82 -15.09 -4.51
CA ALA A 35 -3.84 -14.54 -5.40
C ALA A 35 -3.22 -13.94 -6.66
N GLN A 36 -3.95 -14.01 -7.75
CA GLN A 36 -3.77 -13.20 -8.96
C GLN A 36 -4.81 -12.08 -8.92
N ALA A 37 -4.37 -10.84 -9.10
CA ALA A 37 -5.23 -9.67 -9.06
C ALA A 37 -5.56 -9.17 -10.46
N ASP A 38 -6.75 -8.57 -10.61
CA ASP A 38 -6.96 -7.58 -11.66
C ASP A 38 -6.14 -6.33 -11.30
N LYS A 39 -5.15 -5.99 -12.14
CA LYS A 39 -4.22 -4.90 -11.86
C LYS A 39 -4.91 -3.54 -11.82
N GLU A 40 -5.85 -3.30 -12.72
CA GLU A 40 -6.51 -2.00 -12.82
C GLU A 40 -7.46 -1.82 -11.64
N LEU A 41 -8.24 -2.86 -11.32
CA LEU A 41 -9.16 -2.81 -10.19
C LEU A 41 -8.41 -2.71 -8.86
N TYR A 42 -7.32 -3.45 -8.66
CA TYR A 42 -6.50 -3.34 -7.46
C TYR A 42 -5.95 -1.92 -7.29
N SER A 43 -5.45 -1.30 -8.37
CA SER A 43 -4.96 0.08 -8.33
C SER A 43 -6.05 1.08 -7.99
N LYS A 44 -7.26 0.91 -8.54
CA LYS A 44 -8.41 1.78 -8.27
C LYS A 44 -8.90 1.65 -6.83
N GLU A 45 -9.07 0.43 -6.34
CA GLU A 45 -9.50 0.19 -4.96
C GLU A 45 -8.47 0.72 -3.96
N MET A 46 -7.17 0.55 -4.24
CA MET A 46 -6.14 1.07 -3.33
C MET A 46 -6.10 2.59 -3.29
N ARG A 47 -6.23 3.25 -4.44
CA ARG A 47 -6.36 4.70 -4.51
C ARG A 47 -7.57 5.17 -3.70
N LYS A 48 -8.73 4.53 -3.88
CA LYS A 48 -9.95 4.83 -3.13
C LYS A 48 -9.75 4.66 -1.62
N THR A 49 -9.10 3.59 -1.18
CA THR A 49 -8.79 3.40 0.25
C THR A 49 -7.94 4.54 0.80
N VAL A 50 -6.89 4.96 0.09
CA VAL A 50 -6.01 6.06 0.50
C VAL A 50 -6.74 7.40 0.52
N GLU A 51 -7.53 7.71 -0.52
CA GLU A 51 -8.27 8.97 -0.64
C GLU A 51 -9.34 9.14 0.45
N ASN A 52 -9.87 8.05 1.00
CA ASN A 52 -10.92 8.08 2.03
C ASN A 52 -10.40 7.84 3.45
N GLN A 53 -9.08 7.70 3.64
CA GLN A 53 -8.50 7.47 4.96
C GLN A 53 -8.51 8.76 5.79
N GLU A 54 -9.12 8.70 6.97
CA GLU A 54 -9.12 9.81 7.91
C GLU A 54 -7.69 10.20 8.31
N ASN A 55 -7.45 11.50 8.47
CA ASN A 55 -6.16 12.10 8.83
C ASN A 55 -5.05 11.89 7.78
N LEU A 56 -5.40 11.49 6.56
CA LEU A 56 -4.47 11.36 5.44
C LEU A 56 -4.80 12.38 4.34
N THR A 57 -3.81 13.18 3.96
CA THR A 57 -3.93 14.11 2.83
C THR A 57 -3.08 13.60 1.67
N LEU A 58 -3.71 13.29 0.54
CA LEU A 58 -3.01 12.91 -0.68
C LEU A 58 -2.58 14.15 -1.46
N ARG A 59 -1.28 14.28 -1.73
CA ARG A 59 -0.71 15.36 -2.56
C ARG A 59 -0.02 14.76 -3.78
N GLN A 60 -0.40 15.20 -4.97
CA GLN A 60 0.28 14.83 -6.20
C GLN A 60 1.38 15.85 -6.50
N THR A 61 2.63 15.51 -6.18
CA THR A 61 3.79 16.37 -6.44
C THR A 61 5.08 15.54 -6.46
N MET A 62 6.15 16.10 -7.03
CA MET A 62 7.50 15.55 -6.96
C MET A 62 8.24 16.19 -5.79
N ILE A 63 8.88 15.35 -4.97
CA ILE A 63 9.76 15.82 -3.89
C ILE A 63 11.18 15.97 -4.45
N ASP A 64 11.75 17.15 -4.29
CA ASP A 64 13.07 17.51 -4.82
C ASP A 64 14.15 17.47 -3.73
N GLU A 65 13.78 17.82 -2.49
CA GLU A 65 14.72 17.95 -1.37
C GLU A 65 14.10 17.46 -0.06
N ILE A 66 14.93 16.88 0.81
CA ILE A 66 14.59 16.57 2.20
C ILE A 66 15.24 17.63 3.09
N LEU A 67 14.45 18.33 3.89
CA LEU A 67 14.93 19.39 4.78
C LEU A 67 15.40 18.77 6.11
N VAL A 68 16.64 19.07 6.50
CA VAL A 68 17.29 18.52 7.70
C VAL A 68 17.90 19.63 8.55
N GLU A 69 17.54 19.66 9.84
CA GLU A 69 18.10 20.58 10.83
C GLU A 69 18.67 19.80 12.00
N ASN A 70 19.92 20.10 12.41
CA ASN A 70 20.57 19.45 13.56
C ASN A 70 20.53 17.90 13.51
N GLY A 71 20.61 17.32 12.31
CA GLY A 71 20.54 15.87 12.11
C GLY A 71 19.13 15.25 12.17
N LYS A 72 18.06 16.06 12.16
CA LYS A 72 16.66 15.61 12.14
C LYS A 72 15.93 16.09 10.89
N VAL A 73 15.09 15.23 10.32
CA VAL A 73 14.19 15.59 9.22
C VAL A 73 13.09 16.51 9.75
N VAL A 74 12.94 17.68 9.12
CA VAL A 74 11.90 18.67 9.48
C VAL A 74 10.84 18.86 8.39
N GLY A 75 11.12 18.42 7.16
CA GLY A 75 10.18 18.57 6.04
C GLY A 75 10.75 18.10 4.71
N VAL A 76 10.04 18.45 3.64
CA VAL A 76 10.42 18.17 2.25
C VAL A 76 10.10 19.38 1.39
N ARG A 77 10.90 19.65 0.35
CA ARG A 77 10.63 20.69 -0.65
C ARG A 77 10.15 20.04 -1.94
N THR A 78 9.13 20.63 -2.56
CA THR A 78 8.58 20.15 -3.83
C THR A 78 9.15 20.90 -5.03
N ALA A 79 9.05 20.32 -6.23
CA ALA A 79 9.51 20.92 -7.49
C ALA A 79 8.86 22.26 -7.85
N THR A 80 7.69 22.56 -7.29
CA THR A 80 7.01 23.85 -7.47
C THR A 80 7.46 24.90 -6.46
N HIS A 81 8.56 24.65 -5.73
CA HIS A 81 9.08 25.46 -4.62
C HIS A 81 8.07 25.71 -3.49
N GLN A 82 7.05 24.86 -3.38
CA GLN A 82 6.20 24.82 -2.20
C GLN A 82 6.92 24.00 -1.12
N GLU A 83 7.03 24.60 0.06
CA GLU A 83 7.51 23.97 1.30
C GLU A 83 6.39 23.19 1.99
#